data_AF-A0A7Y2E5L4-F1
#
_entry.id   AF-A0A7Y2E5L4-F1
#
_cell.length_a   1.000
_cell.length_b   1.000
_cell.length_c   1.000
_cell.angle_alpha   90.00
_cell.angle_beta   90.00
_cell.angle_gamma   90.00
#
_symmetry.space_group_name_H-M   'P 1'
#
loop_
_entity.id
_entity.type
_entity.pdbx_description
1 polymer ?
#
loop_
_entity_poly.entity_id
_entity_poly.type
_entity_poly.pdbx_seq_one_letter_code
_entity_poly.pdbx_strand_id
1 'polypeptide(L)'
;MHNQHGTTTALACMLLVFTLGASELLAQGTTTRRHIGEKTTWTYMDDGEGFKVESRGSIVFRSDDRGIERIADDGYMTIELIDGRKSRTLDVRPGRTGGLEYIYHVNGRLAEYDAAAQRVFEDVFVEIIRESAIGADERVARILGTDGVDGVLEEIQLIRSSSSTRRYMVSLFEQADLDADELVRAAALAESDIPSSGDRSNFLRVAAPQYFAHAASLNAYFDAVQSIPSSGDRSRTLMAALEYDIDSDLFLRLLEAASEIPSSGDKTRVLTAAAGRHADDERVRSAYFETIETIPSSGDRSRLILLLLTEYKLDDASTTK
;
A
#
# COMPACT_ATOMS: atom_id res chain seq x y z
N MET A 1 -61.23 -42.94 12.24
CA MET A 1 -60.21 -43.55 11.35
C MET A 1 -59.69 -42.45 10.45
N HIS A 2 -58.39 -42.21 10.56
CA HIS A 2 -57.63 -41.09 10.00
C HIS A 2 -56.88 -41.60 8.75
N ASN A 3 -56.96 -40.89 7.62
CA ASN A 3 -56.05 -40.96 6.46
C ASN A 3 -56.46 -39.78 5.54
N GLN A 4 -55.69 -38.70 5.34
CA GLN A 4 -54.42 -38.56 4.59
C GLN A 4 -54.50 -39.21 3.19
N HIS A 5 -54.12 -38.61 2.07
CA HIS A 5 -53.49 -37.33 1.67
C HIS A 5 -53.69 -37.23 0.15
N GLY A 6 -53.67 -36.04 -0.44
CA GLY A 6 -53.59 -35.92 -1.89
C GLY A 6 -53.87 -34.54 -2.44
N THR A 7 -52.92 -33.61 -2.28
CA THR A 7 -52.84 -32.45 -3.17
C THR A 7 -51.40 -32.24 -3.64
N THR A 8 -51.31 -32.20 -4.96
CA THR A 8 -50.16 -32.06 -5.83
C THR A 8 -49.59 -30.65 -5.72
N THR A 9 -48.29 -30.51 -5.43
CA THR A 9 -47.57 -29.24 -5.61
C THR A 9 -46.37 -29.49 -6.49
N ALA A 10 -46.41 -28.94 -7.71
CA ALA A 10 -45.31 -28.91 -8.64
C ALA A 10 -44.14 -28.13 -8.03
N LEU A 11 -42.98 -28.77 -7.91
CA LEU A 11 -41.74 -28.13 -7.47
C LEU A 11 -41.09 -27.47 -8.69
N ALA A 12 -41.26 -26.16 -8.81
CA ALA A 12 -40.51 -25.34 -9.76
C ALA A 12 -39.02 -25.39 -9.37
N CYS A 13 -38.17 -25.85 -10.28
CA CYS A 13 -36.73 -25.73 -10.20
C CYS A 13 -36.35 -24.25 -10.26
N MET A 14 -36.06 -23.65 -9.10
CA MET A 14 -35.46 -22.32 -9.03
C MET A 14 -33.95 -22.49 -9.16
N LEU A 15 -33.44 -22.26 -10.36
CA LEU A 15 -32.03 -22.08 -10.65
C LEU A 15 -31.59 -20.79 -9.93
N LEU A 16 -30.97 -20.92 -8.76
CA LEU A 16 -30.45 -19.77 -8.03
C LEU A 16 -29.10 -19.38 -8.65
N VAL A 17 -29.14 -18.44 -9.59
CA VAL A 17 -27.95 -17.73 -10.05
C VAL A 17 -27.55 -16.77 -8.93
N PHE A 18 -26.57 -17.17 -8.12
CA PHE A 18 -25.93 -16.26 -7.17
C PHE A 18 -25.01 -15.31 -7.95
N THR A 19 -25.53 -14.16 -8.35
CA THR A 19 -24.71 -12.97 -8.56
C THR A 19 -24.52 -12.29 -7.21
N LEU A 20 -23.70 -12.87 -6.33
CA LEU A 20 -23.09 -12.08 -5.25
C LEU A 20 -21.98 -11.27 -5.91
N GLY A 21 -22.15 -9.95 -5.99
CA GLY A 21 -21.05 -9.07 -6.32
C GLY A 21 -19.96 -9.22 -5.25
N ALA A 22 -18.70 -9.31 -5.67
CA ALA A 22 -17.51 -9.37 -4.80
C ALA A 22 -17.37 -8.17 -3.83
N SER A 23 -18.32 -7.23 -3.86
CA SER A 23 -18.35 -5.99 -3.10
C SER A 23 -18.58 -6.18 -1.59
N GLU A 24 -19.27 -7.24 -1.16
CA GLU A 24 -19.68 -7.39 0.25
C GLU A 24 -18.80 -8.32 1.09
N LEU A 25 -17.87 -9.07 0.47
CA LEU A 25 -17.16 -10.15 1.17
C LEU A 25 -16.05 -9.64 2.13
N LEU A 26 -15.32 -8.55 1.82
CA LEU A 26 -14.07 -8.27 2.55
C LEU A 26 -14.18 -7.41 3.82
N ALA A 27 -15.37 -7.01 4.28
CA ALA A 27 -15.50 -6.09 5.42
C ALA A 27 -15.23 -6.73 6.81
N GLN A 28 -15.26 -8.07 6.93
CA GLN A 28 -15.13 -8.78 8.21
C GLN A 28 -14.00 -9.82 8.27
N GLY A 29 -13.36 -10.12 7.13
CA GLY A 29 -12.33 -11.16 7.04
C GLY A 29 -10.95 -10.76 7.57
N THR A 30 -10.17 -11.77 7.98
CA THR A 30 -8.76 -11.63 8.38
C THR A 30 -7.85 -11.81 7.17
N THR A 31 -7.00 -10.82 6.92
CA THR A 31 -5.92 -10.92 5.92
C THR A 31 -4.57 -11.11 6.60
N THR A 32 -3.75 -12.04 6.11
CA THR A 32 -2.37 -12.20 6.54
C THR A 32 -1.45 -12.31 5.34
N ARG A 33 -0.26 -11.70 5.45
CA ARG A 33 0.78 -11.78 4.43
C ARG A 33 2.08 -12.20 5.08
N ARG A 34 2.81 -13.10 4.43
CA ARG A 34 4.09 -13.61 4.92
C ARG A 34 5.07 -13.70 3.76
N HIS A 35 6.30 -13.24 4.02
CA HIS A 35 7.41 -13.38 3.10
C HIS A 35 8.51 -14.18 3.79
N ILE A 36 8.93 -15.30 3.19
CA ILE A 36 10.02 -16.16 3.69
C ILE A 36 10.93 -16.49 2.52
N GLY A 37 12.15 -15.93 2.51
CA GLY A 37 13.00 -16.00 1.32
C GLY A 37 12.26 -15.41 0.11
N GLU A 38 12.27 -16.09 -1.02
CA GLU A 38 11.57 -15.65 -2.24
C GLU A 38 10.08 -16.00 -2.27
N LYS A 39 9.59 -16.69 -1.25
CA LYS A 39 8.20 -17.15 -1.18
C LYS A 39 7.32 -16.08 -0.56
N THR A 40 6.24 -15.75 -1.26
CA THR A 40 5.17 -14.88 -0.75
C THR A 40 3.93 -15.72 -0.52
N THR A 41 3.38 -15.64 0.69
CA THR A 41 2.09 -16.21 1.04
C THR A 41 1.14 -15.09 1.43
N TRP A 42 -0.04 -15.11 0.85
CA TRP A 42 -1.13 -14.21 1.17
C TRP A 42 -2.36 -15.05 1.49
N THR A 43 -3.07 -14.71 2.54
CA THR A 43 -4.26 -15.43 2.98
C THR A 43 -5.33 -14.43 3.33
N TYR A 44 -6.54 -14.63 2.83
CA TYR A 44 -7.75 -13.97 3.28
C TYR A 44 -8.74 -15.04 3.74
N MET A 45 -9.36 -14.82 4.89
CA MET A 45 -10.38 -15.71 5.45
C MET A 45 -11.51 -14.88 6.04
N ASP A 46 -12.75 -15.21 5.73
CA ASP A 46 -13.95 -14.66 6.36
C ASP A 46 -14.98 -15.77 6.60
N ASP A 47 -15.44 -15.90 7.84
CA ASP A 47 -16.40 -16.92 8.31
C ASP A 47 -16.20 -18.36 7.75
N GLY A 48 -14.95 -18.80 7.59
CA GLY A 48 -14.62 -20.14 7.06
C GLY A 48 -14.64 -20.25 5.54
N GLU A 49 -14.82 -19.14 4.85
CA GLU A 49 -14.61 -18.96 3.41
C GLU A 49 -13.35 -18.11 3.18
N GLY A 50 -12.80 -18.14 1.98
CA GLY A 50 -11.67 -17.28 1.61
C GLY A 50 -10.70 -17.99 0.70
N PHE A 51 -9.47 -17.48 0.67
CA PHE A 51 -8.44 -18.04 -0.17
C PHE A 51 -7.04 -17.81 0.36
N LYS A 52 -6.15 -18.72 -0.02
CA LYS A 52 -4.72 -18.65 0.24
C LYS A 52 -3.98 -18.73 -1.07
N VAL A 53 -3.06 -17.80 -1.26
CA VAL A 53 -2.19 -17.73 -2.42
C VAL A 53 -0.76 -17.85 -1.95
N GLU A 54 -0.02 -18.72 -2.62
CA GLU A 54 1.41 -18.88 -2.44
C GLU A 54 2.08 -18.72 -3.79
N SER A 55 3.17 -17.95 -3.85
CA SER A 55 3.91 -17.75 -5.08
C SER A 55 5.41 -17.63 -4.85
N ARG A 56 6.15 -18.00 -5.88
CA ARG A 56 7.58 -17.74 -6.05
C ARG A 56 7.87 -17.37 -7.50
N GLY A 57 8.82 -16.47 -7.72
CA GLY A 57 9.26 -16.05 -9.04
C GLY A 57 8.33 -15.02 -9.70
N SER A 58 8.78 -14.48 -10.84
CA SER A 58 7.97 -13.56 -11.67
C SER A 58 6.79 -14.31 -12.29
N ILE A 59 5.62 -13.69 -12.22
CA ILE A 59 4.35 -14.22 -12.72
C ILE A 59 3.72 -13.14 -13.59
N VAL A 60 3.46 -13.48 -14.86
CA VAL A 60 2.74 -12.64 -15.80
C VAL A 60 1.33 -13.19 -15.94
N PHE A 61 0.35 -12.35 -15.64
CA PHE A 61 -1.06 -12.66 -15.86
C PHE A 61 -1.46 -12.32 -17.30
N ARG A 62 -2.46 -13.04 -17.82
CA ARG A 62 -3.06 -12.75 -19.12
C ARG A 62 -3.64 -11.33 -19.13
N SER A 63 -3.80 -10.76 -20.31
CA SER A 63 -4.32 -9.39 -20.50
C SER A 63 -5.71 -9.17 -19.91
N ASP A 64 -6.51 -10.23 -19.74
CA ASP A 64 -7.84 -10.19 -19.13
C ASP A 64 -7.84 -10.34 -17.61
N ASP A 65 -6.66 -10.49 -16.98
CA ASP A 65 -6.48 -10.74 -15.55
C ASP A 65 -7.27 -11.97 -15.04
N ARG A 66 -7.61 -12.92 -15.93
CA ARG A 66 -8.37 -14.14 -15.59
C ARG A 66 -7.52 -15.39 -15.59
N GLY A 67 -6.20 -15.27 -15.70
CA GLY A 67 -5.32 -16.41 -15.60
C GLY A 67 -3.86 -16.04 -15.76
N ILE A 68 -3.01 -17.07 -15.73
CA ILE A 68 -1.56 -16.92 -15.81
C ILE A 68 -1.13 -17.15 -17.26
N GLU A 69 -0.33 -16.22 -17.78
CA GLU A 69 0.30 -16.33 -19.09
C GLU A 69 1.67 -17.02 -18.97
N ARG A 70 2.47 -16.60 -17.97
CA ARG A 70 3.83 -17.11 -17.79
C ARG A 70 4.24 -17.11 -16.31
N ILE A 71 5.03 -18.11 -15.94
CA ILE A 71 5.76 -18.16 -14.67
C ILE A 71 7.25 -18.33 -15.01
N ALA A 72 8.15 -17.70 -14.27
CA ALA A 72 9.60 -17.95 -14.38
C ALA A 72 9.92 -19.44 -14.17
N ASP A 73 11.02 -19.94 -14.74
CA ASP A 73 11.34 -21.39 -14.76
C ASP A 73 11.46 -22.02 -13.37
N ASP A 74 11.87 -21.24 -12.37
CA ASP A 74 11.94 -21.62 -10.95
C ASP A 74 10.69 -21.21 -10.17
N GLY A 75 9.72 -20.56 -10.79
CA GLY A 75 8.53 -20.07 -10.13
C GLY A 75 7.42 -21.10 -9.98
N TYR A 76 6.43 -20.74 -9.18
CA TYR A 76 5.14 -21.43 -9.09
C TYR A 76 4.09 -20.51 -8.48
N MET A 77 2.83 -20.87 -8.65
CA MET A 77 1.71 -20.26 -7.94
C MET A 77 0.75 -21.35 -7.46
N THR A 78 0.42 -21.35 -6.17
CA THR A 78 -0.62 -22.21 -5.59
C THR A 78 -1.76 -21.32 -5.12
N ILE A 79 -2.97 -21.60 -5.57
CA ILE A 79 -4.19 -20.94 -5.14
C ILE A 79 -5.08 -21.97 -4.47
N GLU A 80 -5.41 -21.77 -3.20
CA GLU A 80 -6.34 -22.58 -2.44
C GLU A 80 -7.58 -21.74 -2.12
N LEU A 81 -8.73 -22.12 -2.68
CA LEU A 81 -10.03 -21.53 -2.39
C LEU A 81 -10.75 -22.38 -1.34
N ILE A 82 -11.32 -21.72 -0.34
CA ILE A 82 -11.97 -22.34 0.81
C ILE A 82 -13.42 -21.85 0.84
N ASP A 83 -14.36 -22.79 0.87
CA ASP A 83 -15.82 -22.60 0.91
C ASP A 83 -16.39 -23.56 1.96
N GLY A 84 -16.34 -23.12 3.23
CA GLY A 84 -16.70 -23.89 4.40
C GLY A 84 -15.90 -25.20 4.53
N ARG A 85 -16.50 -26.32 4.13
CA ARG A 85 -15.85 -27.66 4.15
C ARG A 85 -15.28 -28.08 2.80
N LYS A 86 -15.47 -27.29 1.75
CA LYS A 86 -14.93 -27.55 0.43
C LYS A 86 -13.63 -26.76 0.27
N SER A 87 -12.60 -27.42 -0.24
CA SER A 87 -11.41 -26.75 -0.73
C SER A 87 -11.12 -27.11 -2.17
N ARG A 88 -10.62 -26.13 -2.92
CA ARG A 88 -10.17 -26.28 -4.30
C ARG A 88 -8.77 -25.70 -4.40
N THR A 89 -7.80 -26.51 -4.77
CA THR A 89 -6.41 -26.09 -4.88
C THR A 89 -5.95 -26.19 -6.33
N LEU A 90 -5.36 -25.13 -6.85
CA LEU A 90 -4.73 -25.09 -8.16
C LEU A 90 -3.24 -24.78 -7.98
N ASP A 91 -2.40 -25.74 -8.31
CA ASP A 91 -0.96 -25.55 -8.41
C ASP A 91 -0.58 -25.31 -9.87
N VAL A 92 0.10 -24.20 -10.13
CA VAL A 92 0.56 -23.79 -11.46
C VAL A 92 2.07 -23.67 -11.47
N ARG A 93 2.72 -24.32 -12.43
CA ARG A 93 4.18 -24.32 -12.59
C ARG A 93 4.58 -24.36 -14.07
N PRO A 94 5.80 -23.95 -14.43
CA PRO A 94 6.33 -24.16 -15.77
C PRO A 94 6.31 -25.64 -16.16
N GLY A 95 5.78 -25.94 -17.35
CA GLY A 95 5.73 -27.29 -17.90
C GLY A 95 7.10 -27.75 -18.43
N ARG A 96 7.40 -29.05 -18.30
CA ARG A 96 8.70 -29.63 -18.75
C ARG A 96 8.97 -29.47 -20.25
N THR A 97 7.92 -29.32 -21.06
CA THR A 97 7.99 -29.21 -22.52
C THR A 97 7.57 -27.82 -23.01
N GLY A 98 7.59 -26.82 -22.12
CA GLY A 98 7.02 -25.49 -22.35
C GLY A 98 5.55 -25.37 -21.91
N GLY A 99 5.07 -24.13 -21.84
CA GLY A 99 3.74 -23.80 -21.32
C GLY A 99 3.64 -23.92 -19.79
N LEU A 100 2.40 -23.93 -19.29
CA LEU A 100 2.09 -24.08 -17.87
C LEU A 100 1.45 -25.44 -17.61
N GLU A 101 1.85 -26.08 -16.51
CA GLU A 101 1.21 -27.27 -15.97
C GLU A 101 0.27 -26.87 -14.83
N TYR A 102 -0.96 -27.37 -14.87
CA TYR A 102 -2.01 -27.12 -13.87
C TYR A 102 -2.34 -28.42 -13.15
N ILE A 103 -2.18 -28.43 -11.82
CA ILE A 103 -2.55 -29.57 -10.98
C ILE A 103 -3.69 -29.12 -10.07
N TYR A 104 -4.83 -29.76 -10.22
CA TYR A 104 -6.06 -29.37 -9.54
C TYR A 104 -6.48 -30.42 -8.51
N HIS A 105 -6.81 -29.97 -7.30
CA HIS A 105 -7.29 -30.82 -6.22
C HIS A 105 -8.64 -30.31 -5.69
N VAL A 106 -9.54 -31.24 -5.36
CA VAL A 106 -10.78 -30.97 -4.63
C VAL A 106 -10.73 -31.73 -3.31
N ASN A 107 -10.80 -31.02 -2.19
CA ASN A 107 -10.64 -31.59 -0.84
C ASN A 107 -9.38 -32.46 -0.71
N GLY A 108 -8.27 -31.98 -1.29
CA GLY A 108 -6.97 -32.67 -1.30
C GLY A 108 -6.87 -33.88 -2.24
N ARG A 109 -7.89 -34.20 -3.03
CA ARG A 109 -7.85 -35.29 -4.02
C ARG A 109 -7.67 -34.74 -5.42
N LEU A 110 -6.76 -35.34 -6.18
CA LEU A 110 -6.50 -34.98 -7.57
C LEU A 110 -7.80 -35.07 -8.39
N ALA A 111 -8.07 -34.03 -9.17
CA ALA A 111 -9.25 -33.91 -10.02
C ALA A 111 -8.86 -33.34 -11.39
N GLU A 112 -9.76 -33.46 -12.37
CA GLU A 112 -9.57 -32.88 -13.70
C GLU A 112 -9.76 -31.36 -13.66
N TYR A 113 -8.82 -30.62 -14.27
CA TYR A 113 -8.91 -29.16 -14.42
C TYR A 113 -9.71 -28.78 -15.67
N ASP A 114 -10.99 -29.16 -15.67
CA ASP A 114 -11.92 -28.95 -16.77
C ASP A 114 -12.43 -27.50 -16.88
N ALA A 115 -13.32 -27.23 -17.84
CA ALA A 115 -13.90 -25.90 -18.05
C ALA A 115 -14.73 -25.38 -16.86
N ALA A 116 -15.26 -26.25 -16.01
CA ALA A 116 -15.98 -25.83 -14.81
C ALA A 116 -15.00 -25.41 -13.71
N ALA A 117 -13.92 -26.18 -13.52
CA ALA A 117 -12.84 -25.84 -12.60
C ALA A 117 -12.16 -24.53 -13.02
N GLN A 118 -11.88 -24.33 -14.32
CA GLN A 118 -11.27 -23.11 -14.85
C GLN A 118 -12.06 -21.85 -14.46
N ARG A 119 -13.37 -21.83 -14.72
CA ARG A 119 -14.23 -20.67 -14.41
C ARG A 119 -14.18 -20.26 -12.93
N VAL A 120 -14.14 -21.23 -12.02
CA VAL A 120 -14.05 -20.94 -10.58
C VAL A 120 -12.80 -20.11 -10.24
N PHE A 121 -11.66 -20.39 -10.89
CA PHE A 121 -10.45 -19.61 -10.67
C PHE A 121 -10.44 -18.30 -11.47
N GLU A 122 -10.97 -18.30 -12.70
CA GLU A 122 -11.09 -17.07 -13.52
C GLU A 122 -11.86 -15.96 -12.80
N ASP A 123 -12.86 -16.31 -11.99
CA ASP A 123 -13.67 -15.34 -11.25
C ASP A 123 -12.97 -14.71 -10.03
N VAL A 124 -11.87 -15.31 -9.53
CA VAL A 124 -11.14 -14.82 -8.34
C VAL A 124 -9.76 -14.22 -8.66
N PHE A 125 -9.23 -14.40 -9.87
CA PHE A 125 -7.89 -13.93 -10.23
C PHE A 125 -7.74 -12.42 -10.06
N VAL A 126 -8.70 -11.61 -10.50
CA VAL A 126 -8.62 -10.15 -10.39
C VAL A 126 -8.48 -9.71 -8.92
N GLU A 127 -9.25 -10.32 -8.03
CA GLU A 127 -9.18 -10.04 -6.59
C GLU A 127 -7.83 -10.50 -6.00
N ILE A 128 -7.37 -11.70 -6.37
CA ILE A 128 -6.03 -12.17 -5.99
C ILE A 128 -4.96 -11.17 -6.41
N ILE A 129 -4.95 -10.75 -7.67
CA ILE A 129 -3.93 -9.87 -8.23
C ILE A 129 -3.91 -8.51 -7.51
N ARG A 130 -5.09 -7.91 -7.30
CA ARG A 130 -5.25 -6.64 -6.58
C ARG A 130 -4.81 -6.74 -5.13
N GLU A 131 -5.37 -7.69 -4.39
CA GLU A 131 -5.23 -7.72 -2.94
C GLU A 131 -3.90 -8.35 -2.49
N SER A 132 -3.30 -9.22 -3.30
CA SER A 132 -2.00 -9.83 -3.01
C SER A 132 -0.82 -9.07 -3.61
N ALA A 133 -1.04 -8.17 -4.59
CA ALA A 133 -0.01 -7.50 -5.39
C ALA A 133 1.04 -8.44 -6.01
N ILE A 134 0.70 -9.72 -6.21
CA ILE A 134 1.52 -10.66 -6.99
C ILE A 134 1.46 -10.21 -8.46
N GLY A 135 2.63 -10.15 -9.12
CA GLY A 135 2.74 -9.66 -10.50
C GLY A 135 2.36 -8.18 -10.68
N ALA A 136 2.42 -7.38 -9.60
CA ALA A 136 2.05 -5.97 -9.65
C ALA A 136 2.92 -5.18 -10.64
N ASP A 137 4.22 -5.48 -10.76
CA ASP A 137 5.09 -4.74 -11.67
C ASP A 137 4.71 -4.96 -13.12
N GLU A 138 4.52 -6.23 -13.52
CA GLU A 138 4.14 -6.59 -14.87
C GLU A 138 2.74 -6.07 -15.21
N ARG A 139 1.82 -6.03 -14.24
CA ARG A 139 0.48 -5.47 -14.42
C ARG A 139 0.49 -3.95 -14.53
N VAL A 140 1.24 -3.25 -13.68
CA VAL A 140 1.42 -1.79 -13.79
C VAL A 140 2.07 -1.44 -15.12
N ALA A 141 3.11 -2.15 -15.55
CA ALA A 141 3.74 -1.95 -16.85
C ALA A 141 2.74 -2.05 -18.00
N ARG A 142 1.87 -3.07 -17.94
CA ARG A 142 0.83 -3.30 -18.94
C ARG A 142 -0.20 -2.17 -18.98
N ILE A 143 -0.74 -1.77 -17.83
CA ILE A 143 -1.75 -0.69 -17.73
C ILE A 143 -1.13 0.65 -18.14
N LEU A 144 0.09 0.94 -17.68
CA LEU A 144 0.82 2.15 -18.06
C LEU A 144 1.02 2.24 -19.59
N GLY A 145 1.32 1.10 -20.23
CA GLY A 145 1.50 1.03 -21.68
C GLY A 145 0.21 1.18 -22.50
N THR A 146 -0.96 0.86 -21.92
CA THR A 146 -2.25 0.95 -22.61
C THR A 146 -3.02 2.23 -22.31
N ASP A 147 -3.07 2.59 -21.03
CA ASP A 147 -3.98 3.60 -20.47
C ASP A 147 -3.24 4.73 -19.76
N GLY A 148 -1.90 4.71 -19.76
CA GLY A 148 -1.07 5.76 -19.16
C GLY A 148 -1.11 5.79 -17.62
N VAL A 149 -0.62 6.88 -17.04
CA VAL A 149 -0.58 7.09 -15.58
C VAL A 149 -1.99 7.09 -15.00
N ASP A 150 -2.94 7.73 -15.67
CA ASP A 150 -4.34 7.80 -15.21
C ASP A 150 -4.97 6.40 -15.08
N GLY A 151 -4.75 5.51 -16.05
CA GLY A 151 -5.23 4.13 -15.96
C GLY A 151 -4.64 3.36 -14.77
N VAL A 152 -3.38 3.62 -14.42
CA VAL A 152 -2.76 3.02 -13.22
C VAL A 152 -3.38 3.57 -11.94
N LEU A 153 -3.60 4.89 -11.86
CA LEU A 153 -4.24 5.52 -10.70
C LEU A 153 -5.69 5.05 -10.51
N GLU A 154 -6.44 4.87 -11.60
CA GLU A 154 -7.79 4.29 -11.57
C GLU A 154 -7.78 2.85 -11.07
N GLU A 155 -6.82 2.03 -11.53
CA GLU A 155 -6.68 0.66 -11.04
C GLU A 155 -6.34 0.62 -9.54
N ILE A 156 -5.53 1.56 -9.05
CA ILE A 156 -5.13 1.64 -7.63
C ILE A 156 -6.33 1.90 -6.71
N GLN A 157 -7.31 2.69 -7.16
CA GLN A 157 -8.56 2.94 -6.41
C GLN A 157 -9.41 1.68 -6.22
N LEU A 158 -9.15 0.62 -6.98
CA LEU A 158 -9.87 -0.65 -6.86
C LEU A 158 -9.20 -1.63 -5.88
N ILE A 159 -8.05 -1.26 -5.29
CA ILE A 159 -7.29 -2.08 -4.35
C ILE A 159 -7.61 -1.67 -2.90
N ARG A 160 -8.03 -2.63 -2.07
CA ARG A 160 -8.36 -2.36 -0.66
C ARG A 160 -7.17 -2.52 0.28
N SER A 161 -6.27 -3.46 -0.01
CA SER A 161 -5.07 -3.70 0.79
C SER A 161 -4.10 -2.51 0.69
N SER A 162 -3.92 -1.79 1.79
CA SER A 162 -2.90 -0.73 1.96
C SER A 162 -1.52 -1.12 1.43
N SER A 163 -1.07 -2.34 1.75
CA SER A 163 0.25 -2.83 1.33
C SER A 163 0.34 -3.09 -0.18
N SER A 164 -0.79 -3.38 -0.82
CA SER A 164 -0.93 -3.63 -2.25
C SER A 164 -1.08 -2.32 -3.01
N THR A 165 -1.92 -1.39 -2.52
CA THR A 165 -2.00 0.00 -2.99
C THR A 165 -0.62 0.63 -2.99
N ARG A 166 0.11 0.55 -1.86
CA ARG A 166 1.52 0.99 -1.78
C ARG A 166 2.40 0.32 -2.84
N ARG A 167 2.26 -0.98 -3.07
CA ARG A 167 3.08 -1.70 -4.05
C ARG A 167 2.83 -1.21 -5.48
N TYR A 168 1.58 -1.01 -5.86
CA TYR A 168 1.23 -0.47 -7.17
C TYR A 168 1.71 0.98 -7.33
N MET A 169 1.53 1.83 -6.30
CA MET A 169 2.03 3.20 -6.28
C MET A 169 3.56 3.27 -6.43
N VAL A 170 4.30 2.44 -5.69
CA VAL A 170 5.76 2.35 -5.84
C VAL A 170 6.14 1.90 -7.25
N SER A 171 5.48 0.87 -7.77
CA SER A 171 5.76 0.35 -9.12
C SER A 171 5.50 1.39 -10.20
N LEU A 172 4.47 2.24 -10.05
CA LEU A 172 4.20 3.37 -10.95
C LEU A 172 5.38 4.35 -10.96
N PHE A 173 5.85 4.78 -9.78
CA PHE A 173 6.97 5.72 -9.64
C PHE A 173 8.33 5.12 -10.05
N GLU A 174 8.46 3.80 -10.08
CA GLU A 174 9.65 3.11 -10.61
C GLU A 174 9.65 3.02 -12.14
N GLN A 175 8.47 3.13 -12.78
CA GLN A 175 8.29 2.87 -14.21
C GLN A 175 7.94 4.11 -15.04
N ALA A 176 7.58 5.23 -14.39
CA ALA A 176 7.21 6.47 -15.04
C ALA A 176 7.80 7.69 -14.30
N ASP A 177 8.18 8.71 -15.07
CA ASP A 177 8.44 10.07 -14.58
C ASP A 177 7.12 10.86 -14.63
N LEU A 178 6.53 11.10 -13.47
CA LEU A 178 5.22 11.76 -13.37
C LEU A 178 5.37 13.29 -13.48
N ASP A 179 4.41 13.94 -14.13
CA ASP A 179 4.32 15.40 -14.11
C ASP A 179 3.77 15.94 -12.79
N ALA A 180 3.77 17.27 -12.63
CA ALA A 180 3.33 17.90 -11.39
C ALA A 180 1.86 17.60 -11.03
N ASP A 181 0.96 17.53 -12.02
CA ASP A 181 -0.47 17.28 -11.79
C ASP A 181 -0.70 15.80 -11.43
N GLU A 182 0.03 14.88 -12.06
CA GLU A 182 0.04 13.45 -11.75
C GLU A 182 0.59 13.20 -10.33
N LEU A 183 1.66 13.89 -9.94
CA LEU A 183 2.21 13.83 -8.59
C LEU A 183 1.19 14.32 -7.54
N VAL A 184 0.48 15.42 -7.81
CA VAL A 184 -0.58 15.91 -6.92
C VAL A 184 -1.69 14.88 -6.75
N ARG A 185 -2.14 14.23 -7.84
CA ARG A 185 -3.15 13.17 -7.77
C ARG A 185 -2.63 11.95 -6.99
N ALA A 186 -1.38 11.55 -7.21
CA ALA A 186 -0.74 10.44 -6.51
C ALA A 186 -0.63 10.70 -4.99
N ALA A 187 -0.32 11.93 -4.58
CA ALA A 187 -0.27 12.31 -3.17
C ALA A 187 -1.65 12.22 -2.50
N ALA A 188 -2.68 12.74 -3.17
CA ALA A 188 -4.07 12.64 -2.69
C ALA A 188 -4.53 11.17 -2.55
N LEU A 189 -4.19 10.33 -3.54
CA LEU A 189 -4.51 8.90 -3.51
C LEU A 189 -3.78 8.17 -2.36
N ALA A 190 -2.54 8.55 -2.07
CA ALA A 190 -1.82 7.98 -0.93
C ALA A 190 -2.47 8.34 0.42
N GLU A 191 -3.09 9.53 0.52
CA GLU A 191 -3.85 9.94 1.69
C GLU A 191 -5.15 9.14 1.85
N SER A 192 -5.92 8.94 0.77
CA SER A 192 -7.22 8.26 0.83
C SER A 192 -7.11 6.73 0.90
N ASP A 193 -6.19 6.13 0.14
CA ASP A 193 -6.22 4.69 -0.16
C ASP A 193 -5.05 3.89 0.46
N ILE A 194 -4.11 4.55 1.14
CA ILE A 194 -3.07 3.90 1.95
C ILE A 194 -3.32 4.17 3.44
N PRO A 195 -4.23 3.44 4.11
CA PRO A 195 -4.59 3.70 5.51
C PRO A 195 -3.47 3.37 6.51
N SER A 196 -2.53 2.48 6.18
CA SER A 196 -1.40 2.16 7.06
C SER A 196 -0.37 3.29 7.05
N SER A 197 -0.08 3.86 8.23
CA SER A 197 0.96 4.89 8.38
C SER A 197 2.32 4.45 7.85
N GLY A 198 2.68 3.18 8.11
CA GLY A 198 3.95 2.62 7.68
C GLY A 198 4.03 2.47 6.16
N ASP A 199 2.95 2.03 5.52
CA ASP A 199 2.89 1.91 4.06
C ASP A 199 2.93 3.29 3.39
N ARG A 200 2.15 4.25 3.90
CA ARG A 200 2.12 5.63 3.39
C ARG A 200 3.49 6.30 3.53
N SER A 201 4.12 6.18 4.69
CA SER A 201 5.49 6.67 4.91
C SER A 201 6.50 6.00 3.99
N ASN A 202 6.40 4.69 3.76
CA ASN A 202 7.27 3.98 2.85
C ASN A 202 7.12 4.50 1.40
N PHE A 203 5.89 4.63 0.92
CA PHE A 203 5.61 5.19 -0.41
C PHE A 203 6.18 6.61 -0.55
N LEU A 204 5.82 7.53 0.35
CA LEU A 204 6.26 8.93 0.27
C LEU A 204 7.78 9.08 0.33
N ARG A 205 8.49 8.20 1.06
CA ARG A 205 9.96 8.19 1.08
C ARG A 205 10.56 7.71 -0.23
N VAL A 206 9.99 6.67 -0.85
CA VAL A 206 10.44 6.14 -2.15
C VAL A 206 10.15 7.13 -3.28
N ALA A 207 8.98 7.77 -3.23
CA ALA A 207 8.51 8.72 -4.23
C ALA A 207 9.14 10.12 -4.12
N ALA A 208 9.79 10.43 -2.99
CA ALA A 208 10.35 11.75 -2.71
C ALA A 208 11.20 12.33 -3.86
N PRO A 209 12.12 11.58 -4.52
CA PRO A 209 12.93 12.15 -5.60
C PRO A 209 12.12 12.81 -6.71
N GLN A 210 10.98 12.22 -7.11
CA GLN A 210 10.11 12.82 -8.13
C GLN A 210 9.37 14.05 -7.60
N TYR A 211 8.80 13.99 -6.39
CA TYR A 211 8.15 15.18 -5.79
C TYR A 211 9.11 16.38 -5.68
N PHE A 212 10.35 16.15 -5.23
CA PHE A 212 11.37 17.20 -5.10
C PHE A 212 11.95 17.68 -6.43
N ALA A 213 11.73 16.96 -7.53
CA ALA A 213 12.02 17.46 -8.87
C ALA A 213 10.96 18.46 -9.39
N HIS A 214 9.77 18.49 -8.78
CA HIS A 214 8.63 19.29 -9.22
C HIS A 214 8.08 20.17 -8.08
N ALA A 215 8.54 21.42 -7.98
CA ALA A 215 8.15 22.36 -6.93
C ALA A 215 6.62 22.51 -6.75
N ALA A 216 5.86 22.46 -7.85
CA ALA A 216 4.39 22.55 -7.82
C ALA A 216 3.71 21.37 -7.08
N SER A 217 4.40 20.23 -6.93
CA SER A 217 3.88 19.04 -6.24
C SER A 217 4.16 19.01 -4.74
N LEU A 218 5.07 19.86 -4.25
CA LEU A 218 5.59 19.79 -2.87
C LEU A 218 4.54 20.11 -1.82
N ASN A 219 3.55 20.95 -2.13
CA ASN A 219 2.45 21.18 -1.22
C ASN A 219 1.65 19.89 -0.96
N ALA A 220 1.27 19.19 -2.03
CA ALA A 220 0.55 17.92 -1.93
C ALA A 220 1.39 16.83 -1.25
N TYR A 221 2.71 16.80 -1.49
CA TYR A 221 3.61 15.92 -0.76
C TYR A 221 3.54 16.14 0.75
N PHE A 222 3.70 17.39 1.20
CA PHE A 222 3.68 17.71 2.63
C PHE A 222 2.30 17.50 3.27
N ASP A 223 1.21 17.75 2.53
CA ASP A 223 -0.15 17.45 3.00
C ASP A 223 -0.32 15.92 3.21
N ALA A 224 0.18 15.11 2.28
CA ALA A 224 0.21 13.66 2.43
C ALA A 224 1.11 13.20 3.60
N VAL A 225 2.23 13.88 3.88
CA VAL A 225 3.05 13.61 5.07
C VAL A 225 2.29 13.95 6.36
N GLN A 226 1.63 15.10 6.40
CA GLN A 226 0.84 15.55 7.55
C GLN A 226 -0.35 14.60 7.83
N SER A 227 -0.89 13.96 6.80
CA SER A 227 -1.96 12.98 6.98
C SER A 227 -1.52 11.68 7.69
N ILE A 228 -0.21 11.40 7.85
CA ILE A 228 0.31 10.18 8.50
C ILE A 228 0.01 10.19 10.02
N PRO A 229 -0.83 9.29 10.56
CA PRO A 229 -1.20 9.32 11.98
C PRO A 229 -0.07 8.97 12.96
N SER A 230 0.77 7.99 12.61
CA SER A 230 1.86 7.53 13.47
C SER A 230 2.99 8.56 13.59
N SER A 231 3.31 8.99 14.81
CA SER A 231 4.42 9.92 15.08
C SER A 231 5.74 9.45 14.51
N GLY A 232 6.03 8.16 14.66
CA GLY A 232 7.28 7.55 14.21
C GLY A 232 7.40 7.49 12.69
N ASP A 233 6.30 7.20 11.99
CA ASP A 233 6.25 7.17 10.53
C ASP A 233 6.29 8.58 9.94
N ARG A 234 5.54 9.52 10.51
CA ARG A 234 5.55 10.94 10.10
C ARG A 234 6.94 11.54 10.22
N SER A 235 7.57 11.42 11.39
CA SER A 235 8.94 11.90 11.62
C SER A 235 9.98 11.21 10.74
N ARG A 236 9.86 9.90 10.46
CA ARG A 236 10.74 9.21 9.50
C ARG A 236 10.59 9.70 8.06
N THR A 237 9.43 10.24 7.71
CA THR A 237 9.15 10.82 6.39
C THR A 237 9.68 12.26 6.32
N LEU A 238 9.41 13.09 7.34
CA LEU A 238 9.95 14.45 7.43
C LEU A 238 11.49 14.47 7.45
N MET A 239 12.14 13.54 8.16
CA MET A 239 13.60 13.41 8.10
C MET A 239 14.12 13.07 6.70
N ALA A 240 13.37 12.30 5.90
CA ALA A 240 13.77 12.01 4.53
C ALA A 240 13.59 13.25 3.63
N ALA A 241 12.54 14.03 3.85
CA ALA A 241 12.35 15.32 3.17
C ALA A 241 13.51 16.31 3.45
N LEU A 242 14.07 16.27 4.66
CA LEU A 242 15.27 17.04 5.03
C LEU A 242 16.55 16.62 4.28
N GLU A 243 16.56 15.53 3.51
CA GLU A 243 17.71 15.17 2.67
C GLU A 243 17.78 15.99 1.37
N TYR A 244 16.69 16.70 1.03
CA TYR A 244 16.58 17.53 -0.16
C TYR A 244 16.84 19.01 0.16
N ASP A 245 17.21 19.76 -0.88
CA ASP A 245 17.27 21.22 -0.79
C ASP A 245 15.84 21.77 -0.84
N ILE A 246 15.43 22.40 0.27
CA ILE A 246 14.10 23.00 0.42
C ILE A 246 14.29 24.45 0.81
N ASP A 247 13.50 25.34 0.21
CA ASP A 247 13.53 26.77 0.56
C ASP A 247 12.93 27.02 1.96
N SER A 248 13.02 28.26 2.44
CA SER A 248 12.53 28.63 3.76
C SER A 248 11.01 28.47 3.91
N ASP A 249 10.24 28.62 2.83
CA ASP A 249 8.77 28.49 2.89
C ASP A 249 8.34 27.02 3.03
N LEU A 250 8.99 26.10 2.31
CA LEU A 250 8.80 24.66 2.50
C LEU A 250 9.35 24.17 3.83
N PHE A 251 10.45 24.76 4.30
CA PHE A 251 10.99 24.46 5.62
C PHE A 251 10.01 24.86 6.73
N LEU A 252 9.29 25.98 6.58
CA LEU A 252 8.20 26.36 7.50
C LEU A 252 7.07 25.31 7.50
N ARG A 253 6.65 24.80 6.33
CA ARG A 253 5.65 23.71 6.27
C ARG A 253 6.15 22.42 6.94
N LEU A 254 7.44 22.13 6.80
CA LEU A 254 8.06 20.99 7.49
C LEU A 254 8.01 21.14 9.02
N LEU A 255 8.31 22.34 9.53
CA LEU A 255 8.22 22.65 10.97
C LEU A 255 6.77 22.60 11.46
N GLU A 256 5.82 23.12 10.69
CA GLU A 256 4.38 23.00 10.98
C GLU A 256 3.97 21.53 11.12
N ALA A 257 4.30 20.69 10.13
CA ALA A 257 4.02 19.24 10.18
C ALA A 257 4.74 18.54 11.35
N ALA A 258 5.93 19.01 11.75
CA ALA A 258 6.66 18.49 12.91
C ALA A 258 6.01 18.90 14.24
N SER A 259 5.46 20.11 14.33
CA SER A 259 4.78 20.64 15.52
C SER A 259 3.57 19.81 15.93
N GLU A 260 2.90 19.21 14.96
CA GLU A 260 1.74 18.35 15.17
C GLU A 260 2.09 16.93 15.63
N ILE A 261 3.37 16.53 15.63
CA ILE A 261 3.77 15.19 16.09
C ILE A 261 3.46 15.04 17.58
N PRO A 262 2.61 14.07 17.99
CA PRO A 262 2.28 13.90 19.41
C PRO A 262 3.47 13.44 20.28
N SER A 263 4.32 12.55 19.75
CA SER A 263 5.48 12.01 20.47
C SER A 263 6.59 13.05 20.63
N SER A 264 6.93 13.40 21.88
CA SER A 264 8.04 14.33 22.19
C SER A 264 9.37 13.84 21.61
N GLY A 265 9.64 12.54 21.68
CA GLY A 265 10.88 11.95 21.18
C GLY A 265 10.97 12.00 19.66
N ASP A 266 9.89 11.72 18.94
CA ASP A 266 9.87 11.79 17.48
C ASP A 266 9.94 13.24 16.97
N LYS A 267 9.25 14.17 17.63
CA LYS A 267 9.36 15.61 17.34
C LYS A 267 10.79 16.10 17.56
N THR A 268 11.40 15.72 18.68
CA THR A 268 12.79 16.05 18.99
C THR A 268 13.75 15.52 17.94
N ARG A 269 13.53 14.29 17.47
CA ARG A 269 14.34 13.70 16.42
C ARG A 269 14.27 14.49 15.11
N VAL A 270 13.10 14.99 14.71
CA VAL A 270 12.96 15.87 13.53
C VAL A 270 13.67 17.19 13.75
N LEU A 271 13.45 17.85 14.89
CA LEU A 271 14.04 19.16 15.19
C LEU A 271 15.57 19.10 15.26
N THR A 272 16.14 18.04 15.85
CA THR A 272 17.59 17.83 15.84
C THR A 272 18.15 17.76 14.41
N ALA A 273 17.46 17.08 13.49
CA ALA A 273 17.88 17.00 12.08
C ALA A 273 17.65 18.32 11.29
N ALA A 274 16.71 19.14 11.77
CA ALA A 274 16.38 20.44 11.20
C ALA A 274 17.24 21.58 11.77
N ALA A 275 17.98 21.34 12.87
CA ALA A 275 18.72 22.36 13.59
C ALA A 275 19.67 23.16 12.68
N GLY A 276 19.63 24.49 12.79
CA GLY A 276 20.52 25.40 12.06
C GLY A 276 20.20 25.62 10.58
N ARG A 277 19.27 24.87 9.97
CA ARG A 277 18.84 25.11 8.59
C ARG A 277 18.01 26.39 8.49
N HIS A 278 18.30 27.20 7.48
CA HIS A 278 17.65 28.51 7.25
C HIS A 278 17.66 29.40 8.49
N ALA A 279 18.68 29.26 9.33
CA ALA A 279 18.77 29.97 10.60
C ALA A 279 18.95 31.49 10.42
N ASP A 280 19.21 31.98 9.21
CA ASP A 280 19.23 33.38 8.82
C ASP A 280 17.82 33.98 8.64
N ASP A 281 16.80 33.17 8.30
CA ASP A 281 15.40 33.61 8.21
C ASP A 281 14.75 33.68 9.61
N GLU A 282 14.32 34.88 10.01
CA GLU A 282 13.65 35.12 11.30
C GLU A 282 12.34 34.35 11.45
N ARG A 283 11.61 34.11 10.35
CA ARG A 283 10.37 33.32 10.37
C ARG A 283 10.67 31.87 10.72
N VAL A 284 11.73 31.32 10.12
CA VAL A 284 12.17 29.95 10.40
C VAL A 284 12.67 29.83 11.84
N ARG A 285 13.48 30.78 12.32
CA ARG A 285 13.90 30.82 13.73
C ARG A 285 12.71 30.80 14.67
N SER A 286 11.72 31.68 14.43
CA SER A 286 10.50 31.77 15.23
C SER A 286 9.73 30.46 15.24
N ALA A 287 9.41 29.91 14.06
CA ALA A 287 8.69 28.64 13.93
C ALA A 287 9.43 27.46 14.57
N TYR A 288 10.76 27.43 14.50
CA TYR A 288 11.55 26.39 15.13
C TYR A 288 11.43 26.43 16.66
N PHE A 289 11.51 27.62 17.28
CA PHE A 289 11.32 27.78 18.72
C PHE A 289 9.87 27.52 19.15
N GLU A 290 8.87 27.98 18.39
CA GLU A 290 7.47 27.64 18.63
C GLU A 290 7.26 26.12 18.60
N THR A 291 7.89 25.43 17.65
CA THR A 291 7.84 23.96 17.57
C THR A 291 8.47 23.30 18.81
N ILE A 292 9.57 23.84 19.34
CA ILE A 292 10.17 23.38 20.60
C ILE A 292 9.19 23.54 21.78
N GLU A 293 8.44 24.64 21.83
CA GLU A 293 7.45 24.88 22.90
C GLU A 293 6.32 23.86 22.89
N THR A 294 5.98 23.30 21.73
CA THR A 294 5.01 22.22 21.60
C THR A 294 5.50 20.86 22.12
N ILE A 295 6.71 20.75 22.71
CA ILE A 295 7.25 19.51 23.30
C ILE A 295 6.83 19.39 24.78
N PRO A 296 5.95 18.44 25.15
CA PRO A 296 5.57 18.23 26.55
C PRO A 296 6.73 17.81 27.46
N SER A 297 7.63 16.95 26.96
CA SER A 297 8.78 16.46 27.74
C SER A 297 9.81 17.57 27.98
N SER A 298 9.93 18.01 29.24
CA SER A 298 10.94 19.00 29.65
C SER A 298 12.38 18.51 29.43
N GLY A 299 12.61 17.20 29.54
CA GLY A 299 13.92 16.60 29.25
C GLY A 299 14.26 16.66 27.77
N ASP A 300 13.29 16.43 26.90
CA ASP A 300 13.46 16.49 25.44
C ASP A 300 13.71 17.93 25.00
N ARG A 301 12.91 18.87 25.53
CA ARG A 301 13.09 20.31 25.31
C ARG A 301 14.47 20.80 25.76
N SER A 302 14.89 20.42 26.97
CA SER A 302 16.21 20.79 27.50
C SER A 302 17.35 20.29 26.61
N ARG A 303 17.22 19.10 26.02
CA ARG A 303 18.23 18.54 25.11
C ARG A 303 18.36 19.36 23.81
N LEU A 304 17.25 19.79 23.22
CA LEU A 304 17.29 20.64 22.02
C LEU A 304 17.88 22.02 22.30
N ILE A 305 17.50 22.65 23.41
CA ILE A 305 18.05 23.95 23.79
C ILE A 305 19.56 23.85 24.01
N LEU A 306 20.01 22.80 24.69
CA LEU A 306 21.45 22.57 24.89
C LEU A 306 22.17 22.37 23.55
N LEU A 307 21.61 21.58 22.63
CA LEU A 307 22.16 21.38 21.29
C LEU A 307 22.38 22.71 20.56
N LEU A 308 21.38 23.60 20.56
CA LEU A 308 21.48 24.92 19.93
C LEU A 308 22.57 25.79 20.58
N LEU A 309 22.65 25.79 21.91
CA LEU A 309 23.66 26.55 22.64
C LEU A 309 25.08 26.03 22.38
N THR A 310 25.26 24.71 22.24
CA THR A 310 26.58 24.10 22.07
C THR A 310 27.06 24.08 20.63
N GLU A 311 26.18 23.80 19.66
CA GLU A 311 26.59 23.60 18.26
C GLU A 311 26.40 24.83 17.39
N TYR A 312 25.40 25.66 17.69
CA TYR A 312 24.98 26.72 16.78
C TYR A 312 25.31 28.12 17.23
N LYS A 313 26.09 28.29 18.33
CA LYS A 313 26.44 29.58 18.97
C LYS A 313 25.35 30.61 18.66
N LEU A 314 24.25 30.57 19.40
CA LEU A 314 23.26 31.64 19.36
C LEU A 314 24.02 32.95 19.67
N ASP A 315 24.49 33.63 18.63
CA ASP A 315 25.35 34.80 18.74
C ASP A 315 24.51 35.88 19.41
N ASP A 316 24.86 36.19 20.67
CA ASP A 316 24.75 37.45 21.41
C ASP A 316 23.70 38.51 20.97
N ALA A 317 22.53 38.11 20.48
CA ALA A 317 21.42 39.00 20.14
C ALA A 317 20.61 39.33 21.42
N SER A 318 21.29 39.89 22.42
CA SER A 318 20.65 40.67 23.49
C SER A 318 21.60 41.63 24.23
N THR A 319 22.83 41.84 23.77
CA THR A 319 23.71 42.88 24.34
C THR A 319 24.11 43.94 23.32
N THR A 320 23.13 44.71 22.82
CA THR A 320 23.39 46.12 22.52
C THR A 320 22.16 46.93 22.92
N LYS A 321 22.45 48.00 23.67
CA LYS A 321 21.57 48.91 24.40
C LYS A 321 20.32 49.40 23.67
#